data_AF-A0A815Z257-F1
#
_entry.id   AF-A0A815Z257-F1
#
_cell.length_a   1.000
_cell.length_b   1.000
_cell.length_c   1.000
_cell.angle_alpha   90.00
_cell.angle_beta   90.00
_cell.angle_gamma   90.00
#
_symmetry.space_group_name_H-M   'P 1'
#
loop_
_entity.id
_entity.type
_entity.pdbx_description
1 polymer ?
#
loop_
_entity_poly.entity_id
_entity_poly.type
_entity_poly.pdbx_seq_one_letter_code
_entity_poly.pdbx_strand_id
1 'polypeptide(L)'
;MIVKENILSNVMNLIKNGDEQFFHFINGGAGVGSNPESIHVALCAQTGKAAASIDGMTLHSFLSLPVNRCKHKLVKLNSDVSNRIGVKLKHLQLLIIDEISMVGFTMFQQVNARLQQIMKVKKPFGGISLIVLGDFNQLRLVGDKYIF
;
A
#
# COMPACT_ATOMS: atom_id res chain seq x y z
N MET A 1 -11.36 -21.28 -1.42
CA MET A 1 -11.10 -20.03 -2.17
C MET A 1 -12.31 -19.09 -2.15
N ILE A 2 -13.02 -18.97 -1.01
CA ILE A 2 -14.28 -18.17 -0.88
C ILE A 2 -14.18 -17.17 0.31
N VAL A 3 -13.22 -17.36 1.22
CA VAL A 3 -13.14 -16.58 2.48
C VAL A 3 -12.47 -15.21 2.31
N LYS A 4 -11.57 -15.07 1.33
CA LYS A 4 -10.75 -13.86 1.12
C LYS A 4 -11.55 -12.67 0.61
N GLU A 5 -12.44 -12.90 -0.36
CA GLU A 5 -13.34 -11.86 -0.87
C GLU A 5 -14.23 -11.30 0.24
N ASN A 6 -14.61 -12.11 1.24
CA ASN A 6 -15.47 -11.64 2.32
C ASN A 6 -14.76 -10.71 3.30
N ILE A 7 -13.51 -10.97 3.71
CA ILE A 7 -12.88 -10.16 4.77
C ILE A 7 -12.54 -8.76 4.28
N LEU A 8 -11.89 -8.63 3.12
CA LEU A 8 -11.54 -7.31 2.60
C LEU A 8 -12.81 -6.54 2.24
N SER A 9 -13.78 -7.16 1.57
CA SER A 9 -15.05 -6.50 1.26
C SER A 9 -15.79 -6.10 2.52
N ASN A 10 -15.74 -6.90 3.59
CA ASN A 10 -16.34 -6.54 4.88
C ASN A 10 -15.62 -5.37 5.54
N VAL A 11 -14.28 -5.37 5.58
CA VAL A 11 -13.50 -4.24 6.11
C VAL A 11 -13.78 -2.98 5.30
N MET A 12 -13.79 -3.10 3.97
CA MET A 12 -14.09 -2.00 3.06
C MET A 12 -15.54 -1.51 3.19
N ASN A 13 -16.51 -2.40 3.37
CA ASN A 13 -17.90 -2.04 3.63
C ASN A 13 -18.07 -1.40 4.99
N LEU A 14 -17.36 -1.86 6.03
CA LEU A 14 -17.38 -1.24 7.35
C LEU A 14 -16.79 0.18 7.31
N ILE A 15 -15.71 0.35 6.54
CA ILE A 15 -15.03 1.63 6.30
C ILE A 15 -15.88 2.58 5.45
N LYS A 16 -16.61 2.06 4.45
CA LYS A 16 -17.47 2.84 3.53
C LYS A 16 -18.85 3.18 4.11
N ASN A 17 -19.44 2.26 4.88
CA ASN A 17 -20.83 2.33 5.36
C ASN A 17 -20.94 2.57 6.87
N GLY A 18 -19.84 2.80 7.58
CA GLY A 18 -19.89 3.30 8.95
C GLY A 18 -20.64 4.63 8.98
N ASP A 19 -21.42 4.87 10.05
CA ASP A 19 -22.40 5.96 10.16
C ASP A 19 -21.85 7.38 9.96
N GLU A 20 -20.53 7.53 9.89
CA GLU A 20 -19.83 8.76 9.53
C GLU A 20 -18.72 8.40 8.52
N GLN A 21 -18.78 8.93 7.29
CA GLN A 21 -17.78 8.66 6.23
C GLN A 21 -16.44 9.34 6.56
N PHE A 22 -15.71 8.77 7.51
CA PHE A 22 -14.38 9.23 7.87
C PHE A 22 -13.34 8.88 6.83
N PHE A 23 -13.56 7.87 5.99
CA PHE A 23 -12.50 7.31 5.16
C PHE A 23 -12.59 7.74 3.69
N HIS A 24 -11.51 8.31 3.18
CA HIS A 24 -11.39 8.71 1.79
C HIS A 24 -10.30 7.90 1.08
N PHE A 25 -10.68 7.20 0.02
CA PHE A 25 -9.77 6.34 -0.74
C PHE A 25 -8.98 7.15 -1.77
N ILE A 26 -7.66 7.13 -1.67
CA ILE A 26 -6.78 7.78 -2.66
C ILE A 26 -6.55 6.82 -3.83
N ASN A 27 -7.41 6.89 -4.84
CA ASN A 27 -7.27 6.13 -6.07
C ASN A 27 -6.54 6.94 -7.15
N GLY A 28 -5.21 7.10 -7.05
CA GLY A 28 -4.29 7.51 -8.14
C GLY A 28 -4.49 8.85 -8.89
N GLY A 29 -5.71 9.38 -8.93
CA GLY A 29 -6.14 10.61 -9.56
C GLY A 29 -5.87 11.82 -8.67
N ALA A 30 -5.37 12.88 -9.28
CA ALA A 30 -5.21 14.16 -8.63
C ALA A 30 -6.58 14.88 -8.61
N GLY A 31 -6.95 15.49 -7.48
CA GLY A 31 -7.98 16.53 -7.48
C GLY A 31 -9.24 16.28 -6.66
N VAL A 32 -9.28 15.30 -5.76
CA VAL A 32 -10.42 15.19 -4.84
C VAL A 32 -10.16 16.10 -3.64
N GLY A 33 -10.86 17.24 -3.59
CA GLY A 33 -10.86 18.13 -2.43
C GLY A 33 -11.28 17.35 -1.19
N SER A 34 -10.32 17.04 -0.33
CA SER A 34 -10.53 16.17 0.82
C SER A 34 -10.74 16.99 2.07
N ASN A 35 -11.80 16.66 2.81
CA ASN A 35 -12.02 17.17 4.16
C ASN A 35 -10.77 16.86 5.01
N PRO A 36 -10.12 17.84 5.67
CA PRO A 36 -8.93 17.61 6.50
C PRO A 36 -9.15 16.61 7.64
N GLU A 37 -10.40 16.42 8.06
CA GLU A 37 -10.79 15.47 9.11
C GLU A 37 -10.97 14.03 8.61
N SER A 38 -10.94 13.82 7.29
CA SER A 38 -11.05 12.48 6.71
C SER A 38 -9.74 11.70 6.78
N ILE A 39 -9.84 10.43 7.18
CA ILE A 39 -8.80 9.43 7.17
C ILE A 39 -8.54 9.01 5.72
N HIS A 40 -7.36 9.29 5.21
CA HIS A 40 -7.00 8.86 3.87
C HIS A 40 -6.42 7.45 3.86
N VAL A 41 -7.01 6.60 3.03
CA VAL A 41 -6.66 5.19 2.88
C VAL A 41 -6.14 4.92 1.48
N ALA A 42 -5.05 4.17 1.36
CA ALA A 42 -4.58 3.62 0.10
C ALA A 42 -4.74 2.10 0.09
N LEU A 43 -5.22 1.57 -1.04
CA LEU A 43 -5.38 0.14 -1.28
C LEU A 43 -4.29 -0.32 -2.25
N CYS A 44 -3.53 -1.33 -1.84
CA CYS A 44 -2.43 -1.86 -2.62
C CYS A 44 -2.43 -3.38 -2.66
N ALA A 45 -1.83 -3.95 -3.70
CA ALA A 45 -1.54 -5.37 -3.77
C ALA A 45 -0.22 -5.64 -4.51
N GLN A 46 0.25 -6.89 -4.48
CA GLN A 46 1.48 -7.28 -5.16
C GLN A 46 1.33 -7.32 -6.69
N THR A 47 0.21 -7.84 -7.18
CA THR A 47 -0.04 -8.07 -8.62
C THR A 47 -1.12 -7.16 -9.16
N GLY A 48 -1.08 -6.89 -10.47
CA GLY A 48 -2.11 -6.08 -11.13
C GLY A 48 -3.52 -6.67 -11.03
N LYS A 49 -3.65 -8.00 -11.11
CA LYS A 49 -4.93 -8.69 -10.97
C LYS A 49 -5.53 -8.49 -9.56
N ALA A 50 -4.72 -8.69 -8.52
CA ALA A 50 -5.17 -8.47 -7.14
C ALA A 50 -5.51 -6.99 -6.88
N ALA A 51 -4.67 -6.07 -7.36
CA ALA A 51 -4.91 -4.64 -7.23
C ALA A 51 -6.23 -4.21 -7.92
N ALA A 52 -6.51 -4.72 -9.12
CA ALA A 52 -7.74 -4.44 -9.84
C ALA A 52 -8.98 -4.99 -9.12
N SER A 53 -8.87 -6.14 -8.44
CA SER A 53 -9.99 -6.74 -7.69
C SER A 53 -10.45 -5.91 -6.50
N ILE A 54 -9.60 -4.99 -6.03
CA ILE A 54 -9.85 -4.18 -4.83
C ILE A 54 -9.97 -2.69 -5.16
N ASP A 55 -10.12 -2.35 -6.46
CA ASP A 55 -10.07 -0.98 -6.98
C ASP A 55 -8.85 -0.18 -6.50
N GLY A 56 -7.73 -0.87 -6.30
CA GLY A 56 -6.48 -0.32 -5.80
C GLY A 56 -5.39 -0.26 -6.86
N MET A 57 -4.13 -0.25 -6.42
CA MET A 57 -2.98 -0.22 -7.32
C MET A 57 -1.86 -1.15 -6.84
N THR A 58 -0.89 -1.44 -7.72
CA THR A 58 0.24 -2.26 -7.27
C THR A 58 1.16 -1.47 -6.35
N LEU A 59 1.81 -2.13 -5.38
CA LEU A 59 2.85 -1.52 -4.54
C LEU A 59 3.96 -0.88 -5.37
N HIS A 60 4.30 -1.49 -6.51
CA HIS A 60 5.28 -0.96 -7.46
C HIS A 60 4.86 0.39 -8.02
N SER A 61 3.61 0.50 -8.50
CA SER A 61 3.06 1.75 -9.03
C SER A 61 2.89 2.81 -7.95
N PHE A 62 2.34 2.44 -6.79
CA PHE A 62 2.03 3.37 -5.70
C PHE A 62 3.27 4.07 -5.15
N LEU A 63 4.32 3.29 -4.88
CA LEU A 63 5.53 3.78 -4.22
C LEU A 63 6.69 4.00 -5.20
N SER A 64 6.46 3.79 -6.50
CA SER A 64 7.49 3.83 -7.54
C SER A 64 8.66 2.86 -7.26
N LEU A 65 8.35 1.65 -6.78
CA LEU A 65 9.37 0.64 -6.46
C LEU A 65 9.98 0.06 -7.74
N PRO A 66 11.27 -0.32 -7.71
CA PRO A 66 11.90 -0.97 -8.86
C PRO A 66 11.27 -2.33 -9.13
N VAL A 67 10.97 -2.62 -10.40
CA VAL A 67 10.37 -3.91 -10.84
C VAL A 67 11.44 -5.02 -10.97
N ASN A 68 12.71 -4.64 -11.13
CA ASN A 68 13.79 -5.58 -11.39
C ASN A 68 14.29 -6.26 -10.11
N ARG A 69 14.04 -7.57 -9.99
CA ARG A 69 14.50 -8.44 -8.90
C ARG A 69 16.03 -8.47 -8.71
N CYS A 70 16.80 -8.13 -9.75
CA CYS A 70 18.27 -8.21 -9.73
C CYS A 70 18.96 -7.06 -8.96
N LYS A 71 18.23 -6.04 -8.53
CA LYS A 71 18.78 -4.95 -7.70
C LYS A 71 18.12 -5.00 -6.33
N HIS A 72 18.70 -5.77 -5.41
CA HIS A 72 18.31 -5.78 -3.99
C HIS A 72 18.34 -4.38 -3.35
N LYS A 73 19.02 -3.42 -3.98
CA LYS A 73 19.19 -2.06 -3.47
C LYS A 73 18.09 -1.14 -4.00
N LEU A 74 17.27 -0.63 -3.08
CA LEU A 74 16.34 0.45 -3.36
C LEU A 74 17.12 1.70 -3.80
N VAL A 75 16.95 2.09 -5.07
CA VAL A 75 17.51 3.35 -5.56
C VAL A 75 16.71 4.51 -4.95
N LYS A 76 17.42 5.51 -4.42
CA LYS A 76 16.78 6.73 -3.92
C LYS A 76 16.05 7.43 -5.08
N LEU A 77 14.81 7.81 -4.86
CA LEU A 77 14.10 8.70 -5.78
C LEU A 77 14.83 10.05 -5.91
N ASN A 78 14.77 10.63 -7.10
CA ASN A 78 15.05 12.06 -7.31
C ASN A 78 14.14 12.90 -6.38
N SER A 79 14.65 14.00 -5.83
CA SER A 79 13.92 14.96 -5.00
C SER A 79 12.58 15.37 -5.61
N ASP A 80 12.52 15.60 -6.92
CA ASP A 80 11.29 16.07 -7.59
C ASP A 80 10.22 14.97 -7.61
N VAL A 81 10.62 13.74 -7.92
CA VAL A 81 9.73 12.57 -7.90
C VAL A 81 9.26 12.29 -6.47
N SER A 82 10.19 12.33 -5.50
CA SER A 82 9.88 12.12 -4.10
C SER A 82 8.92 13.17 -3.56
N ASN A 83 9.11 14.44 -3.90
CA ASN A 83 8.21 15.52 -3.50
C ASN A 83 6.83 15.38 -4.17
N ARG A 84 6.78 15.03 -5.47
CA ARG A 84 5.51 14.82 -6.17
C ARG A 84 4.68 13.71 -5.54
N ILE A 85 5.31 12.59 -5.18
CA ILE A 85 4.63 11.51 -4.46
C ILE A 85 4.28 11.95 -3.04
N GLY A 86 5.19 12.64 -2.35
CA GLY A 86 4.96 13.17 -1.00
C GLY A 86 3.76 14.11 -0.90
N VAL A 87 3.54 14.97 -1.90
CA VAL A 87 2.34 15.82 -1.96
C VAL A 87 1.07 14.96 -2.08
N LYS A 88 1.09 13.93 -2.93
CA LYS A 88 -0.07 13.02 -3.08
C LYS A 88 -0.35 12.23 -1.80
N LEU A 89 0.69 11.82 -1.09
CA LEU A 89 0.57 10.99 0.11
C LEU A 89 0.52 11.82 1.40
N LYS A 90 0.57 13.15 1.33
CA LYS A 90 0.70 14.04 2.50
C LYS A 90 -0.30 13.75 3.61
N HIS A 91 -1.52 13.37 3.24
CA HIS A 91 -2.62 13.09 4.16
C HIS A 91 -2.86 11.59 4.39
N LEU A 92 -2.08 10.71 3.75
CA LEU A 92 -2.22 9.26 3.89
C LEU A 92 -1.96 8.83 5.33
N GLN A 93 -2.94 8.17 5.92
CA GLN A 93 -2.86 7.67 7.30
C GLN A 93 -2.82 6.15 7.36
N LEU A 94 -3.45 5.46 6.40
CA LEU A 94 -3.58 4.02 6.36
C LEU A 94 -3.22 3.45 4.99
N LEU A 95 -2.34 2.45 4.95
CA LEU A 95 -2.06 1.64 3.77
C LEU A 95 -2.56 0.21 4.01
N ILE A 96 -3.49 -0.23 3.17
CA ILE A 96 -4.00 -1.60 3.15
C ILE A 96 -3.28 -2.37 2.04
N ILE A 97 -2.69 -3.52 2.36
CA ILE A 97 -2.00 -4.39 1.41
C ILE A 97 -2.72 -5.73 1.36
N ASP A 98 -3.37 -6.03 0.23
CA ASP A 98 -3.90 -7.36 -0.05
C ASP A 98 -2.84 -8.26 -0.68
N GLU A 99 -3.05 -9.58 -0.56
CA GLU A 99 -2.12 -10.62 -1.00
C GLU A 99 -0.72 -10.49 -0.39
N ILE A 100 -0.62 -10.18 0.91
CA ILE A 100 0.66 -10.03 1.61
C ILE A 100 1.51 -11.31 1.58
N SER A 101 0.88 -12.49 1.42
CA SER A 101 1.59 -13.77 1.22
C SER A 101 2.43 -13.80 -0.06
N MET A 102 2.15 -12.91 -1.02
CA MET A 102 2.92 -12.72 -2.25
C MET A 102 3.90 -11.54 -2.17
N VAL A 103 4.01 -10.86 -1.03
CA VAL A 103 5.05 -9.85 -0.78
C VAL A 103 6.25 -10.48 -0.07
N GLY A 104 7.44 -10.39 -0.66
CA GLY A 104 8.67 -10.91 -0.06
C GLY A 104 9.28 -9.93 0.96
N PHE A 105 10.14 -10.43 1.85
CA PHE A 105 10.85 -9.63 2.84
C PHE A 105 11.59 -8.44 2.23
N THR A 106 12.29 -8.65 1.11
CA THR A 106 13.04 -7.58 0.43
C THR A 106 12.10 -6.46 0.00
N MET A 107 10.96 -6.81 -0.60
CA MET A 107 9.99 -5.82 -1.04
C MET A 107 9.32 -5.11 0.14
N PHE A 108 9.02 -5.83 1.23
CA PHE A 108 8.45 -5.22 2.43
C PHE A 108 9.40 -4.20 3.07
N GLN A 109 10.70 -4.51 3.11
CA GLN A 109 11.72 -3.54 3.53
C GLN A 109 11.79 -2.34 2.58
N GLN A 110 11.66 -2.55 1.27
CA GLN A 110 11.62 -1.47 0.29
C GLN A 110 10.42 -0.56 0.48
N VAL A 111 9.23 -1.11 0.79
CA VAL A 111 8.02 -0.34 1.14
C VAL A 111 8.31 0.55 2.34
N ASN A 112 8.84 -0.02 3.43
CA ASN A 112 9.20 0.76 4.63
C ASN A 112 10.18 1.89 4.30
N ALA A 113 11.31 1.57 3.66
CA ALA A 113 12.35 2.55 3.33
C ALA A 113 11.83 3.64 2.38
N ARG A 114 10.96 3.28 1.44
CA ARG A 114 10.39 4.23 0.48
C ARG A 114 9.40 5.18 1.14
N LEU A 115 8.56 4.69 2.03
CA LEU A 115 7.65 5.55 2.81
C LEU A 115 8.41 6.49 3.74
N GLN A 116 9.46 6.02 4.41
CA GLN A 116 10.34 6.88 5.20
C GLN A 116 11.01 7.97 4.35
N GLN A 117 11.45 7.62 3.14
CA GLN A 117 12.01 8.59 2.20
C GLN A 117 10.99 9.65 1.78
N ILE A 118 9.77 9.24 1.40
CA ILE A 118 8.73 10.12 0.89
C ILE A 118 8.21 11.05 2.00
N MET A 119 7.93 10.49 3.18
CA MET A 119 7.39 11.24 4.33
C MET A 119 8.46 12.05 5.07
N LYS A 120 9.74 11.78 4.82
CA LYS A 120 10.87 12.36 5.55
C LYS A 120 10.79 12.09 7.06
N VAL A 121 10.23 10.95 7.43
CA VAL A 121 10.01 10.50 8.82
C VAL A 121 10.67 9.13 9.00
N LYS A 122 11.50 8.97 10.04
CA LYS A 122 12.24 7.71 10.31
C LYS A 122 11.44 6.64 11.06
N LYS A 123 10.18 6.92 11.45
CA LYS A 123 9.29 5.91 12.05
C LYS A 123 9.05 4.75 11.07
N PRO A 124 8.71 3.55 11.54
CA PRO A 124 8.26 2.47 10.66
C PRO A 124 7.20 2.97 9.67
N PHE A 125 7.36 2.62 8.40
CA PHE A 125 6.51 3.02 7.28
C PHE A 125 6.28 4.54 7.16
N GLY A 126 7.24 5.36 7.60
CA GLY A 126 7.09 6.82 7.58
C GLY A 126 6.01 7.35 8.54
N GLY A 127 5.55 6.53 9.49
CA GLY A 127 4.46 6.86 10.41
C GLY A 127 3.06 6.52 9.89
N ILE A 128 2.95 5.88 8.72
CA ILE A 128 1.68 5.38 8.18
C ILE A 128 1.32 4.05 8.84
N SER A 129 0.06 3.88 9.21
CA SER A 129 -0.48 2.62 9.71
C SER A 129 -0.62 1.61 8.57
N LEU A 130 -0.32 0.34 8.83
CA LEU A 130 -0.45 -0.75 7.87
C LEU A 130 -1.54 -1.72 8.31
N ILE A 131 -2.42 -2.09 7.38
CA ILE A 131 -3.25 -3.29 7.48
C ILE A 131 -2.81 -4.22 6.35
N VAL A 132 -2.47 -5.46 6.69
CA VAL A 132 -2.06 -6.46 5.71
C VAL A 132 -3.05 -7.62 5.72
N LEU A 133 -3.43 -8.07 4.54
CA LEU A 133 -4.39 -9.12 4.31
C LEU A 133 -3.76 -10.14 3.38
N GLY A 134 -3.99 -11.41 3.68
CA GLY A 134 -3.47 -12.50 2.86
C GLY A 134 -3.76 -13.84 3.50
N ASP A 135 -3.56 -14.86 2.70
CA ASP A 135 -3.69 -16.25 3.13
C ASP A 135 -2.30 -16.88 3.05
N PHE A 136 -1.71 -17.17 4.21
CA PHE A 136 -0.38 -17.74 4.31
C PHE A 136 -0.34 -19.24 4.00
N ASN A 137 -1.50 -19.87 3.82
CA ASN A 137 -1.63 -21.25 3.35
C ASN A 137 -1.76 -21.35 1.81
N GLN A 138 -1.80 -20.23 1.09
CA GLN A 138 -1.73 -20.19 -0.38
C GLN A 138 -0.28 -20.16 -0.89
N LEU A 139 -0.11 -20.28 -2.22
CA LEU A 139 1.20 -20.33 -2.89
C LEU A 139 2.15 -19.23 -2.37
N ARG A 140 3.34 -19.66 -1.92
CA ARG A 140 4.40 -18.77 -1.41
C ARG A 140 5.12 -18.09 -2.57
N LEU A 141 5.76 -16.95 -2.31
CA LEU A 141 6.69 -16.37 -3.28
C LEU A 141 7.80 -17.37 -3.62
N VAL A 142 8.18 -17.36 -4.90
CA VAL A 142 9.39 -18.01 -5.38
C VAL A 142 10.53 -16.97 -5.35
N GLY A 143 11.55 -17.21 -4.52
CA GLY A 143 12.83 -16.49 -4.60
C GLY A 143 13.05 -15.33 -3.61
N ASP A 144 12.27 -15.19 -2.54
CA ASP A 144 12.54 -14.25 -1.45
C ASP A 144 12.16 -14.86 -0.09
N LYS A 145 12.69 -14.31 1.00
CA LYS A 145 12.34 -14.73 2.37
C LYS A 145 10.92 -14.31 2.70
N TYR A 146 10.26 -15.14 3.49
CA TYR A 146 8.94 -14.85 4.03
C TYR A 146 9.06 -13.79 5.15
N ILE A 147 8.00 -13.00 5.33
CA ILE A 147 8.01 -11.80 6.17
C ILE A 147 7.66 -12.09 7.64
N PHE A 148 7.09 -13.25 7.95
CA PHE A 148 6.57 -13.63 9.27
C PHE A 148 7.13 -14.97 9.77
#